data_AF-A0A356BUT9-F1
#
_entry.id   AF-A0A356BUT9-F1
#
_cell.length_a   1.000
_cell.length_b   1.000
_cell.length_c   1.000
_cell.angle_alpha   90.00
_cell.angle_beta   90.00
_cell.angle_gamma   90.00
#
_symmetry.space_group_name_H-M   'P 1'
#
loop_
_entity.id
_entity.type
_entity.pdbx_description
1 polymer ?
#
loop_
_entity_poly.entity_id
_entity_poly.type
_entity_poly.pdbx_seq_one_letter_code
_entity_poly.pdbx_strand_id
1 'polypeptide(L)'
;FLGGLIRSEPQASGLSTMISMVMALLGGAWFPQELFPNGIRQVMAWLPTSQAMNAMKGILIQGKGLADVWPNALVLFAYAVIFFAIGIPLFRRANRL
;
A
#
# COMPACT_ATOMS: atom_id res chain seq x y z
N PHE A 1 -7.49 -10.19 -2.41
CA PHE A 1 -6.91 -10.74 -1.16
C PHE A 1 -7.86 -10.56 0.02
N LEU A 2 -8.12 -9.35 0.52
CA LEU A 2 -8.96 -9.14 1.73
C LEU A 2 -10.35 -9.78 1.65
N GLY A 3 -11.03 -9.73 0.51
CA GLY A 3 -12.34 -10.39 0.32
C GLY A 3 -12.32 -11.93 0.40
N GLY A 4 -11.15 -12.57 0.30
CA GLY A 4 -11.03 -14.02 0.53
C GLY A 4 -10.79 -14.38 2.01
N LEU A 5 -10.48 -13.39 2.87
CA LEU A 5 -10.29 -13.57 4.32
C LEU A 5 -11.54 -13.22 5.12
N ILE A 6 -12.43 -12.37 4.59
CA ILE A 6 -13.54 -11.79 5.33
C ILE A 6 -14.86 -12.33 4.79
N ARG A 7 -15.66 -12.96 5.65
CA ARG A 7 -16.91 -13.66 5.28
C ARG A 7 -18.17 -12.79 5.39
N SER A 8 -18.10 -11.61 6.01
CA SER A 8 -19.25 -10.68 6.13
C SER A 8 -18.95 -9.31 5.53
N GLU A 9 -19.88 -8.79 4.70
CA GLU A 9 -19.74 -7.49 4.03
C GLU A 9 -19.49 -6.31 5.00
N PRO A 10 -20.17 -6.20 6.16
CA PRO A 10 -19.93 -5.09 7.08
C PRO A 10 -18.54 -5.12 7.70
N GLN A 11 -18.02 -6.32 8.06
CA GLN A 11 -16.64 -6.44 8.55
C GLN A 11 -15.62 -6.13 7.47
N ALA A 12 -15.92 -6.48 6.21
CA ALA A 12 -15.01 -6.21 5.10
C ALA A 12 -14.86 -4.71 4.87
N SER A 13 -15.96 -3.96 4.91
CA SER A 13 -15.97 -2.51 4.79
C SER A 13 -15.23 -1.82 5.95
N GLY A 14 -15.54 -2.21 7.20
CA GLY A 14 -14.90 -1.65 8.38
C GLY A 14 -13.38 -1.88 8.41
N LEU A 15 -12.94 -3.12 8.12
CA LEU A 15 -11.52 -3.44 8.10
C LEU A 15 -10.79 -2.73 6.95
N SER A 16 -11.40 -2.65 5.77
CA SER A 16 -10.83 -1.93 4.63
C SER A 16 -10.64 -0.45 4.93
N THR A 17 -11.61 0.15 5.64
CA THR A 17 -11.52 1.55 6.09
C THR A 17 -10.39 1.74 7.09
N MET A 18 -10.30 0.90 8.12
CA MET A 18 -9.22 1.00 9.11
C MET A 18 -7.84 0.83 8.47
N ILE A 19 -7.67 -0.16 7.58
CA ILE A 19 -6.42 -0.37 6.85
C ILE A 19 -6.10 0.88 6.02
N SER A 20 -7.08 1.44 5.31
CA SER A 20 -6.89 2.64 4.49
C SER A 20 -6.43 3.84 5.33
N MET A 21 -7.00 4.04 6.51
CA MET A 21 -6.61 5.11 7.44
C MET A 21 -5.17 4.93 7.94
N VAL A 22 -4.81 3.72 8.37
CA VAL A 22 -3.43 3.40 8.81
C VAL A 22 -2.45 3.63 7.66
N MET A 23 -2.81 3.20 6.45
CA MET A 23 -1.97 3.37 5.27
C MET A 23 -1.86 4.82 4.81
N ALA A 24 -2.87 5.67 5.03
CA ALA A 24 -2.79 7.10 4.78
C ALA A 24 -1.89 7.83 5.79
N LEU A 25 -2.01 7.46 7.06
CA LEU A 25 -1.19 8.00 8.15
C LEU A 25 0.29 7.65 7.95
N LEU A 26 0.60 6.36 7.76
CA LEU A 26 1.97 5.86 7.67
C LEU A 26 2.56 5.94 6.26
N GLY A 27 1.71 6.04 5.23
CA GLY A 27 2.13 6.15 3.83
C GLY A 27 2.65 7.54 3.43
N GLY A 28 2.66 8.49 4.36
CA GLY A 28 3.11 9.85 4.10
C GLY A 28 2.09 10.71 3.34
N ALA A 29 0.82 10.29 3.29
CA ALA A 29 -0.27 11.00 2.62
C ALA A 29 -0.82 12.17 3.47
N TRP A 30 -0.91 11.97 4.79
CA TRP A 30 -1.36 13.03 5.71
C TRP A 30 -0.22 13.86 6.28
N PHE A 31 0.88 13.21 6.68
CA PHE A 31 2.02 13.88 7.29
C PHE A 31 3.32 13.55 6.55
N PRO A 32 4.27 14.50 6.47
CA PRO A 32 5.62 14.22 6.00
C PRO A 32 6.27 13.11 6.83
N GLN A 33 7.00 12.20 6.18
CA GLN A 33 7.66 11.07 6.85
C GLN A 33 8.82 11.53 7.75
N GLU A 34 9.31 12.74 7.50
CA GLU A 34 10.36 13.45 8.21
C GLU A 34 9.99 13.78 9.66
N LEU A 35 8.69 13.83 9.97
CA LEU A 35 8.18 14.10 11.32
C LEU A 35 8.25 12.88 12.25
N PHE A 36 8.42 11.68 11.69
CA PHE A 36 8.43 10.45 12.46
C PHE A 36 9.86 10.04 12.85
N PRO A 37 10.05 9.41 14.03
CA PRO A 37 11.34 8.89 14.48
C PRO A 37 11.88 7.80 13.54
N ASN A 38 13.20 7.61 13.54
CA ASN A 38 13.90 6.74 12.58
C ASN A 38 13.35 5.31 12.51
N GLY A 39 12.99 4.71 13.65
CA GLY A 39 12.43 3.36 13.68
C GLY A 39 11.10 3.24 12.93
N ILE A 40 10.22 4.25 13.07
CA ILE A 40 8.95 4.29 12.34
C ILE A 40 9.19 4.59 10.87
N ARG A 41 10.11 5.52 10.55
CA ARG A 41 10.42 5.88 9.16
C ARG A 41 10.92 4.69 8.34
N GLN A 42 11.69 3.78 8.94
CA GLN A 42 12.10 2.55 8.27
C GLN A 42 10.90 1.70 7.87
N VAL A 43 9.93 1.49 8.77
CA VAL A 43 8.70 0.76 8.46
C VAL A 43 7.91 1.46 7.36
N MET A 44 7.75 2.78 7.47
CA MET A 44 7.04 3.58 6.49
C MET A 44 7.66 3.43 5.09
N ALA A 45 8.98 3.40 4.94
CA ALA A 45 9.65 3.30 3.65
C ALA A 45 9.27 2.04 2.84
N TRP A 46 8.89 0.96 3.52
CA TRP A 46 8.47 -0.30 2.88
C TRP A 46 6.98 -0.35 2.56
N LEU A 47 6.16 0.60 3.03
CA LEU A 47 4.73 0.56 2.74
C LEU A 47 4.46 0.88 1.26
N PRO A 48 3.54 0.16 0.59
CA PRO A 48 3.19 0.46 -0.80
C PRO A 48 2.62 1.89 -0.96
N THR A 49 1.87 2.40 0.02
CA THR A 49 1.40 3.80 -0.04
C THR A 49 2.54 4.82 0.02
N SER A 50 3.62 4.53 0.75
CA SER A 50 4.81 5.39 0.76
C SER A 50 5.52 5.41 -0.59
N GLN A 51 5.62 4.26 -1.25
CA GLN A 51 6.23 4.17 -2.58
C GLN A 51 5.44 4.99 -3.61
N ALA A 52 4.10 4.91 -3.56
CA ALA A 52 3.23 5.73 -4.40
C ALA A 52 3.38 7.23 -4.07
N MET A 53 3.33 7.60 -2.80
CA MET A 53 3.41 8.99 -2.36
C MET A 53 4.77 9.63 -2.72
N ASN A 54 5.86 8.89 -2.58
CA ASN A 54 7.20 9.36 -2.95
C ASN A 54 7.33 9.61 -4.46
N ALA A 55 6.75 8.74 -5.30
CA ALA A 55 6.70 8.96 -6.74
C ALA A 55 5.86 10.20 -7.09
N MET A 56 4.68 10.34 -6.49
CA MET A 56 3.79 11.50 -6.71
C MET A 56 4.45 12.81 -6.29
N LYS A 57 5.04 12.88 -5.09
CA LYS A 57 5.78 14.07 -4.62
C LYS A 57 6.99 14.35 -5.51
N GLY A 58 7.69 13.31 -5.98
CA GLY A 58 8.79 13.43 -6.91
C GLY A 58 8.40 14.16 -8.19
N ILE A 59 7.33 13.72 -8.85
CA ILE A 59 6.86 14.34 -10.10
C ILE A 59 6.24 15.72 -9.82
N LEU A 60 5.27 15.79 -8.91
CA LEU A 60 4.39 16.95 -8.76
C LEU A 60 5.04 18.12 -8.03
N ILE A 61 5.95 17.84 -7.08
CA ILE A 61 6.53 18.85 -6.20
C ILE A 61 8.01 19.08 -6.54
N GLN A 62 8.75 18.00 -6.81
CA GLN A 62 10.21 18.08 -7.01
C GLN A 62 10.60 18.21 -8.50
N GLY A 63 9.64 18.17 -9.42
CA GLY A 63 9.89 18.28 -10.86
C GLY A 63 10.70 17.12 -11.46
N LYS A 64 10.68 15.95 -10.80
CA LYS A 64 11.39 14.76 -11.28
C LYS A 64 10.75 14.17 -12.53
N GLY A 65 11.59 13.57 -13.37
CA GLY A 65 11.14 12.84 -14.56
C GLY A 65 10.68 11.43 -14.23
N LEU A 66 10.07 10.75 -15.22
CA LEU A 66 9.67 9.34 -15.09
C LEU A 66 10.85 8.41 -14.79
N ALA A 67 12.04 8.74 -15.30
CA ALA A 67 13.28 8.00 -15.06
C ALA A 67 13.77 8.08 -13.61
N ASP A 68 13.25 8.99 -12.78
CA ASP A 68 13.60 9.08 -11.36
C ASP A 68 12.64 8.29 -10.46
N VAL A 69 11.42 8.02 -10.94
CA VAL A 69 10.35 7.39 -10.13
C VAL A 69 9.99 5.97 -10.58
N TRP A 70 10.56 5.48 -11.67
CA TRP A 70 10.34 4.10 -12.11
C TRP A 70 10.71 3.03 -11.05
N PRO A 71 11.68 3.23 -10.13
CA PRO A 71 11.93 2.23 -9.08
C PRO A 71 10.73 2.08 -8.14
N ASN A 72 10.08 3.20 -7.78
CA ASN A 72 8.85 3.17 -6.99
C ASN A 72 7.73 2.42 -7.71
N ALA A 73 7.59 2.65 -9.03
CA ALA A 73 6.60 1.95 -9.85
C ALA A 73 6.89 0.44 -9.90
N LEU A 74 8.15 0.03 -9.99
CA LEU A 74 8.56 -1.37 -9.96
C LEU A 74 8.22 -2.03 -8.62
N VAL A 75 8.47 -1.35 -7.51
CA VAL A 75 8.11 -1.86 -6.17
C VAL A 75 6.60 -2.02 -6.05
N LEU A 76 5.82 -1.04 -6.50
CA LEU A 76 4.35 -1.15 -6.53
C LEU A 76 3.86 -2.31 -7.40
N PHE A 77 4.50 -2.54 -8.55
CA PHE A 77 4.20 -3.67 -9.41
C PHE A 77 4.51 -5.00 -8.71
N ALA A 78 5.63 -5.10 -7.99
CA ALA A 78 5.94 -6.28 -7.18
C ALA A 78 4.87 -6.54 -6.11
N TYR A 79 4.39 -5.51 -5.41
CA TYR A 79 3.27 -5.64 -4.48
C TYR A 79 1.99 -6.14 -5.17
N ALA A 80 1.66 -5.62 -6.35
CA ALA A 80 0.52 -6.09 -7.12
C ALA A 80 0.63 -7.58 -7.46
N VAL A 81 1.79 -8.03 -7.94
CA VAL A 81 2.07 -9.45 -8.23
C VAL A 81 1.94 -10.30 -6.97
N ILE A 82 2.49 -9.87 -5.83
CA ILE A 82 2.42 -10.59 -4.56
C ILE A 82 0.97 -10.73 -4.10
N PHE A 83 0.21 -9.62 -4.03
CA PHE A 83 -1.18 -9.65 -3.58
C PHE A 83 -2.07 -10.44 -4.53
N PHE A 84 -1.79 -10.41 -5.83
CA PHE A 84 -2.50 -11.21 -6.83
C PHE A 84 -2.20 -12.71 -6.66
N ALA A 85 -0.92 -13.07 -6.53
CA ALA A 85 -0.49 -14.45 -6.32
C ALA A 85 -1.04 -15.05 -5.04
N ILE A 86 -1.11 -14.28 -3.94
CA ILE A 86 -1.75 -14.71 -2.67
C ILE A 86 -3.28 -14.71 -2.79
N GLY A 87 -3.85 -13.78 -3.57
CA GLY A 87 -5.29 -13.66 -3.78
C GLY A 87 -5.91 -14.87 -4.46
N ILE A 88 -5.24 -15.45 -5.46
CA ILE A 88 -5.73 -16.63 -6.22
C ILE A 88 -6.05 -17.84 -5.31
N PRO A 89 -5.10 -18.38 -4.51
CA PRO A 89 -5.37 -19.55 -3.68
C PRO A 89 -6.38 -19.25 -2.57
N LEU A 90 -6.37 -18.04 -2.02
CA LEU A 90 -7.29 -17.63 -0.97
C LEU A 90 -8.73 -17.56 -1.48
N PHE A 91 -8.95 -16.97 -2.66
CA PHE A 91 -10.26 -16.92 -3.30
C PHE A 91 -10.79 -18.32 -3.63
N ARG A 92 -9.92 -19.20 -4.15
CA ARG A 92 -10.26 -20.60 -4.42
C ARG A 92 -10.66 -21.40 -3.17
N ARG A 93 -10.05 -21.10 -2.00
CA ARG A 93 -10.43 -21.71 -0.72
C ARG A 93 -11.77 -21.19 -0.20
N ALA A 94 -12.01 -19.89 -0.31
CA ALA A 94 -13.27 -19.28 0.11
C ALA A 94 -14.47 -19.82 -0.68
N ASN A 95 -14.31 -20.08 -1.99
CA ASN A 95 -15.37 -20.59 -2.86
C ASN A 95 -15.59 -22.13 -2.79
N ARG A 96 -14.77 -22.86 -2.01
CA ARG A 96 -14.89 -24.31 -1.81
C ARG A 96 -15.62 -24.71 -0.53
N LEU A 97 -15.94 -23.76 0.34
CA LEU A 97 -16.72 -23.93 1.57
C LEU A 97 -18.13 -23.39 1.34
#